data_AF-A0A7S3FIG9-F1
#
_entry.id   AF-A0A7S3FIG9-F1
#
_cell.length_a   1.000
_cell.length_b   1.000
_cell.length_c   1.000
_cell.angle_alpha   90.00
_cell.angle_beta   90.00
_cell.angle_gamma   90.00
#
_symmetry.space_group_name_H-M   'P 1'
#
loop_
_entity.id
_entity.type
_entity.pdbx_description
1 polymer ?
#
loop_
_entity_poly.entity_id
_entity_poly.type
_entity_poly.pdbx_seq_one_letter_code
_entity_poly.pdbx_strand_id
1 'polypeptide(L)'
;EQAKEAQEVLSESGVGGFVGLLTLNALRARLGELKFKSKHDDAYLIISFGTTTFRTGVVRDSRDPEWDETCVIPITAAASSQTQLTVRFSLYDDEILSKDKFLGRCDFLLTDLTGDAVLPEYVPLLRENGDTTGALLHVEGTYQTVAQVRHDFWLGLFEAVDGNDDEALSQEEFCHLLCQVGAAPKAIDGKDAIDAASAEAESFASTFFAQADANADGKVTFAELSEWPGLVDWSPCDVLYSFACAMVEGGKLVRGGFLTEKEALKGWMFRLSEWSGSTQYETGINTGARNKQILVLERSTGILREELIDPTLQLALRVGYQSRFGAAMRSMATTDALIRKATEAAGRYFETAKSVNKIPKFIAEFKLNMTEAKLVVDEPEPFHSTYKTFNQFFSRELKAGARPIDSPDDPHVLVSAADCRLTIFPTFSDATDLWIKGRHFSVSSLLGSAEDAALFDGGSLVVFRLAPQDYHRFHFPVSGTLGSPRDLGGKYYAVNPVVVNTECDVFTENRRSVALIDSEEFGKVAFVAVGATLVGSIVLTAQPGSTVRKGDEYGYFAYGGSTTIAVFQKGRVKFDEDILATTRKYMETLVQMGNRIGEAMPADA
;
A
#
# COMPACT_ATOMS: atom_id res chain seq x y z
N GLU A 1 -9.35 32.68 -6.65
CA GLU A 1 -10.48 32.95 -5.74
C GLU A 1 -11.00 31.66 -5.15
N GLN A 2 -11.55 30.73 -5.94
CA GLN A 2 -12.04 29.41 -5.47
C GLN A 2 -11.01 28.57 -4.69
N ALA A 3 -9.73 28.54 -5.10
CA ALA A 3 -8.67 27.85 -4.36
C ALA A 3 -8.32 28.52 -3.01
N LYS A 4 -8.69 29.80 -2.84
CA LYS A 4 -8.48 30.60 -1.63
C LYS A 4 -9.64 30.41 -0.64
N GLU A 5 -10.87 30.33 -1.15
CA GLU A 5 -12.06 29.89 -0.37
C GLU A 5 -11.91 28.45 0.12
N ALA A 6 -11.38 27.54 -0.71
CA ALA A 6 -11.05 26.17 -0.30
C ALA A 6 -10.05 26.14 0.87
N GLN A 7 -9.07 27.05 0.89
CA GLN A 7 -8.09 27.17 1.98
C GLN A 7 -8.70 27.76 3.26
N GLU A 8 -9.69 28.65 3.16
CA GLU A 8 -10.37 29.23 4.32
C GLU A 8 -11.28 28.21 5.02
N VAL A 9 -12.00 27.36 4.26
CA VAL A 9 -12.77 26.22 4.81
C VAL A 9 -11.86 25.23 5.56
N LEU A 10 -10.58 25.14 5.17
CA LEU A 10 -9.62 24.19 5.71
C LEU A 10 -8.77 24.74 6.89
N SER A 11 -9.11 25.91 7.43
CA SER A 11 -8.24 26.65 8.38
C SER A 11 -8.38 26.23 9.85
N GLU A 12 -9.40 25.46 10.22
CA GLU A 12 -9.52 24.86 11.55
C GLU A 12 -8.91 23.44 11.54
N SER A 13 -7.70 23.31 12.09
CA SER A 13 -6.96 22.04 12.08
C SER A 13 -7.05 21.31 13.42
N GLY A 14 -7.49 20.06 13.39
CA GLY A 14 -7.39 19.12 14.52
C GLY A 14 -6.03 18.40 14.58
N VAL A 15 -5.86 17.52 15.57
CA VAL A 15 -4.65 16.67 15.70
C VAL A 15 -4.46 15.81 14.44
N GLY A 16 -3.21 15.64 14.01
CA GLY A 16 -2.88 14.94 12.75
C GLY A 16 -3.25 15.71 11.47
N GLY A 17 -3.68 16.96 11.60
CA GLY A 17 -4.14 17.78 10.48
C GLY A 17 -5.51 17.34 9.96
N PHE A 18 -6.36 16.65 10.71
CA PHE A 18 -7.73 16.38 10.28
C PHE A 18 -8.53 17.70 10.15
N VAL A 19 -9.32 17.82 9.08
CA VAL A 19 -10.01 19.08 8.71
C VAL A 19 -11.52 18.88 8.50
N GLY A 20 -11.98 17.65 8.24
CA GLY A 20 -13.40 17.36 8.15
C GLY A 20 -13.70 16.03 7.48
N LEU A 21 -14.98 15.75 7.29
CA LEU A 21 -15.48 14.48 6.76
C LEU A 21 -16.32 14.73 5.51
N LEU A 22 -15.96 14.09 4.40
CA LEU A 22 -16.79 14.07 3.19
C LEU A 22 -17.56 12.75 3.15
N THR A 23 -18.88 12.83 3.15
CA THR A 23 -19.79 11.69 3.06
C THR A 23 -20.53 11.73 1.73
N LEU A 24 -20.31 10.74 0.87
CA LEU A 24 -21.00 10.55 -0.39
C LEU A 24 -22.18 9.60 -0.17
N ASN A 25 -23.40 10.08 -0.39
CA ASN A 25 -24.64 9.41 0.02
C ASN A 25 -25.35 8.69 -1.14
N ALA A 26 -25.29 9.26 -2.34
CA ALA A 26 -25.93 8.68 -3.51
C ALA A 26 -24.93 8.63 -4.68
N LEU A 27 -24.81 7.44 -5.27
CA LEU A 27 -23.95 7.19 -6.41
C LEU A 27 -24.79 6.50 -7.48
N ARG A 28 -24.98 7.17 -8.61
CA ARG A 28 -25.77 6.65 -9.74
C ARG A 28 -25.12 7.05 -11.06
N ALA A 29 -25.24 6.23 -12.09
CA ALA A 29 -24.79 6.61 -13.43
C ALA A 29 -25.87 6.34 -14.47
N ARG A 30 -25.77 7.02 -15.61
CA ARG A 30 -26.49 6.71 -16.86
C ARG A 30 -25.46 6.40 -17.92
N LEU A 31 -25.36 5.15 -18.34
CA LEU A 31 -24.27 4.65 -19.18
C LEU A 31 -24.51 4.90 -20.68
N GLY A 32 -25.73 5.28 -21.07
CA GLY A 32 -26.06 5.69 -22.43
C GLY A 32 -25.65 4.64 -23.48
N GLU A 33 -25.00 5.09 -24.55
CA GLU A 33 -24.48 4.24 -25.65
C GLU A 33 -23.07 3.68 -25.40
N LEU A 34 -22.58 3.68 -24.15
CA LEU A 34 -21.29 3.07 -23.84
C LEU A 34 -21.24 1.63 -24.36
N LYS A 35 -20.14 1.32 -25.05
CA LYS A 35 -19.88 -0.02 -25.59
C LYS A 35 -19.12 -0.84 -24.56
N PHE A 36 -19.83 -1.78 -23.95
CA PHE A 36 -19.27 -2.85 -23.13
C PHE A 36 -18.60 -3.87 -24.05
N LYS A 37 -17.54 -4.51 -23.56
CA LYS A 37 -16.82 -5.54 -24.34
C LYS A 37 -17.42 -6.92 -24.10
N SER A 38 -17.98 -7.10 -22.90
CA SER A 38 -18.73 -8.27 -22.49
C SER A 38 -20.19 -8.20 -22.97
N LYS A 39 -20.92 -9.33 -22.93
CA LYS A 39 -22.37 -9.36 -23.23
C LYS A 39 -23.19 -8.70 -22.11
N HIS A 40 -22.57 -8.51 -20.95
CA HIS A 40 -23.17 -7.99 -19.73
C HIS A 40 -22.66 -6.59 -19.43
N ASP A 41 -23.58 -5.71 -19.05
CA ASP A 41 -23.28 -4.32 -18.69
C ASP A 41 -23.03 -4.25 -17.17
N ASP A 42 -21.85 -4.70 -16.73
CA ASP A 42 -21.52 -4.90 -15.31
C ASP A 42 -20.67 -3.73 -14.78
N ALA A 43 -21.31 -2.71 -14.21
CA ALA A 43 -20.66 -1.45 -13.87
C ALA A 43 -20.30 -1.31 -12.38
N TYR A 44 -19.12 -0.76 -12.10
CA TYR A 44 -18.73 -0.31 -10.75
C TYR A 44 -17.89 0.97 -10.81
N LEU A 45 -17.86 1.70 -9.69
CA LEU A 45 -17.09 2.94 -9.52
C LEU A 45 -15.87 2.72 -8.63
N ILE A 46 -14.80 3.43 -8.95
CA ILE A 46 -13.68 3.68 -8.06
C ILE A 46 -13.67 5.18 -7.74
N ILE A 47 -13.81 5.51 -6.47
CA ILE A 47 -13.74 6.86 -5.93
C ILE A 47 -12.36 7.03 -5.31
N SER A 48 -11.64 8.07 -5.67
CA SER A 48 -10.27 8.32 -5.22
C SER A 48 -10.13 9.74 -4.72
N PHE A 49 -9.56 9.91 -3.53
CA PHE A 49 -9.24 11.22 -2.95
C PHE A 49 -7.90 11.11 -2.20
N GLY A 50 -6.91 11.88 -2.64
CA GLY A 50 -5.54 11.76 -2.13
C GLY A 50 -5.01 10.33 -2.26
N THR A 51 -4.67 9.71 -1.11
CA THR A 51 -4.22 8.31 -1.04
C THR A 51 -5.33 7.29 -0.81
N THR A 52 -6.57 7.76 -0.61
CA THR A 52 -7.70 6.91 -0.23
C THR A 52 -8.49 6.53 -1.48
N THR A 53 -8.83 5.26 -1.60
CA THR A 53 -9.68 4.76 -2.68
C THR A 53 -10.82 3.91 -2.12
N PHE A 54 -12.00 4.06 -2.71
CA PHE A 54 -13.22 3.33 -2.41
C PHE A 54 -13.74 2.71 -3.70
N ARG A 55 -14.32 1.51 -3.66
CA ARG A 55 -14.84 0.80 -4.84
C ARG A 55 -16.27 0.34 -4.60
N THR A 56 -17.23 0.82 -5.36
CA THR A 56 -18.61 0.33 -5.20
C THR A 56 -18.76 -1.15 -5.56
N GLY A 57 -19.85 -1.78 -5.11
CA GLY A 57 -20.31 -3.05 -5.65
C GLY A 57 -20.54 -3.02 -7.16
N VAL A 58 -20.60 -4.19 -7.79
CA VAL A 58 -20.90 -4.30 -9.22
C VAL A 58 -22.41 -4.39 -9.42
N VAL A 59 -22.98 -3.39 -10.08
CA VAL A 59 -24.35 -3.45 -10.58
C VAL A 59 -24.32 -4.16 -11.93
N ARG A 60 -25.08 -5.24 -12.05
CA ARG A 60 -25.01 -6.12 -13.22
C ARG A 60 -26.13 -5.84 -14.21
N ASP A 61 -25.81 -5.96 -15.49
CA ASP A 61 -26.75 -5.81 -16.60
C ASP A 61 -27.64 -4.55 -16.49
N SER A 62 -27.05 -3.41 -16.11
CA SER A 62 -27.79 -2.15 -15.97
C SER A 62 -27.15 -1.00 -16.76
N ARG A 63 -27.98 -0.26 -17.48
CA ARG A 63 -27.62 1.00 -18.13
C ARG A 63 -27.75 2.20 -17.21
N ASP A 64 -28.42 2.03 -16.08
CA ASP A 64 -28.65 3.06 -15.08
C ASP A 64 -28.29 2.50 -13.70
N PRO A 65 -26.99 2.21 -13.44
CA PRO A 65 -26.59 1.60 -12.17
C PRO A 65 -26.78 2.58 -11.02
N GLU A 66 -27.42 2.10 -9.95
CA GLU A 66 -27.52 2.75 -8.65
C GLU A 66 -26.79 1.85 -7.65
N TRP A 67 -25.78 2.39 -6.96
CA TRP A 67 -24.93 1.60 -6.07
C TRP A 67 -25.41 1.60 -4.62
N ASP A 68 -26.23 2.57 -4.21
CA ASP A 68 -26.80 2.71 -2.87
C ASP A 68 -25.79 2.48 -1.72
N GLU A 69 -24.55 2.90 -1.94
CA GLU A 69 -23.44 2.76 -1.02
C GLU A 69 -22.97 4.14 -0.54
N THR A 70 -22.86 4.29 0.78
CA THR A 70 -22.29 5.49 1.40
C THR A 70 -20.78 5.37 1.49
N CYS A 71 -20.06 6.37 0.96
CA CYS A 71 -18.60 6.44 1.04
C CYS A 71 -18.18 7.61 1.92
N VAL A 72 -17.41 7.33 2.97
CA VAL A 72 -16.94 8.32 3.94
C VAL A 72 -15.43 8.52 3.75
N ILE A 73 -15.01 9.77 3.53
CA ILE A 73 -13.64 10.14 3.22
C ILE A 73 -13.16 11.18 4.25
N PRO A 74 -12.23 10.83 5.16
CA PRO A 74 -11.64 11.80 6.08
C PRO A 74 -10.67 12.72 5.33
N ILE A 75 -10.82 14.03 5.53
CA ILE A 75 -10.02 15.08 4.89
C ILE A 75 -8.93 15.54 5.86
N THR A 76 -7.69 15.63 5.37
CA THR A 76 -6.54 16.11 6.15
C THR A 76 -5.84 17.30 5.48
N ALA A 77 -5.20 18.16 6.26
CA ALA A 77 -4.49 19.36 5.84
C ALA A 77 -3.28 19.03 4.95
N ALA A 78 -2.71 17.81 5.07
CA ALA A 78 -1.68 17.35 4.15
C ALA A 78 -2.20 17.18 2.70
N ALA A 79 -3.52 17.05 2.49
CA ALA A 79 -4.15 16.99 1.18
C ALA A 79 -4.44 18.39 0.57
N SER A 80 -3.96 19.48 1.19
CA SER A 80 -4.28 20.86 0.80
C SER A 80 -3.46 21.41 -0.38
N SER A 81 -2.64 20.58 -1.04
CA SER A 81 -2.06 20.97 -2.34
C SER A 81 -3.17 20.97 -3.40
N GLN A 82 -3.12 21.91 -4.35
CA GLN A 82 -4.19 22.13 -5.34
C GLN A 82 -4.59 20.87 -6.13
N THR A 83 -3.70 19.88 -6.26
CA THR A 83 -3.92 18.60 -6.93
C THR A 83 -4.50 17.50 -6.04
N GLN A 84 -4.44 17.65 -4.71
CA GLN A 84 -4.90 16.66 -3.72
C GLN A 84 -6.32 16.94 -3.20
N LEU A 85 -6.91 18.08 -3.57
CA LEU A 85 -8.30 18.44 -3.25
C LEU A 85 -9.32 17.89 -4.27
N THR A 86 -8.90 17.04 -5.20
CA THR A 86 -9.78 16.49 -6.24
C THR A 86 -10.29 15.11 -5.84
N VAL A 87 -11.61 14.95 -5.81
CA VAL A 87 -12.29 13.65 -5.70
C VAL A 87 -12.54 13.12 -7.11
N ARG A 88 -11.89 12.01 -7.46
CA ARG A 88 -12.00 11.37 -8.76
C ARG A 88 -12.94 10.17 -8.71
N PHE A 89 -13.89 10.12 -9.62
CA PHE A 89 -14.77 8.98 -9.85
C PHE A 89 -14.37 8.32 -11.17
N SER A 90 -14.05 7.03 -11.14
CA SER A 90 -13.64 6.26 -12.30
C SER A 90 -14.56 5.06 -12.47
N LEU A 91 -15.27 4.99 -13.58
CA LEU A 91 -16.23 3.95 -13.92
C LEU A 91 -15.54 2.82 -14.68
N TYR A 92 -15.87 1.58 -14.33
CA TYR A 92 -15.33 0.36 -14.94
C TYR A 92 -16.42 -0.65 -15.27
N ASP A 93 -16.13 -1.50 -16.26
CA ASP A 93 -16.84 -2.73 -16.63
C ASP A 93 -16.14 -3.93 -15.97
N ASP A 94 -16.83 -4.68 -15.10
CA ASP A 94 -16.32 -5.89 -14.42
C ASP A 94 -16.23 -7.05 -15.44
N GLU A 95 -15.00 -7.38 -15.87
CA GLU A 95 -14.78 -8.44 -16.86
C GLU A 95 -14.35 -9.75 -16.16
N ILE A 96 -15.17 -10.79 -16.26
CA ILE A 96 -14.92 -12.07 -15.57
C ILE A 96 -13.62 -12.76 -16.02
N LEU A 97 -13.29 -12.65 -17.31
CA LEU A 97 -12.19 -13.39 -17.97
C LEU A 97 -11.10 -12.48 -18.55
N SER A 98 -11.20 -11.16 -18.36
CA SER A 98 -10.26 -10.19 -18.90
C SER A 98 -10.17 -8.96 -17.99
N LYS A 99 -9.27 -8.03 -18.30
CA LYS A 99 -9.09 -6.83 -17.49
C LYS A 99 -10.34 -5.96 -17.51
N ASP A 100 -10.76 -5.50 -16.34
CA ASP A 100 -11.85 -4.55 -16.18
C ASP A 100 -11.61 -3.33 -17.05
N LYS A 101 -12.59 -3.00 -17.89
CA LYS A 101 -12.45 -1.96 -18.89
C LYS A 101 -12.82 -0.63 -18.27
N PHE A 102 -11.89 0.32 -18.29
CA PHE A 102 -12.19 1.70 -17.95
C PHE A 102 -13.22 2.29 -18.92
N LEU A 103 -14.33 2.78 -18.38
CA LEU A 103 -15.44 3.33 -19.15
C LEU A 103 -15.42 4.86 -19.19
N GLY A 104 -14.93 5.51 -18.12
CA GLY A 104 -14.81 6.96 -18.05
C GLY A 104 -14.54 7.45 -16.64
N ARG A 105 -14.17 8.73 -16.51
CA ARG A 105 -13.97 9.40 -15.22
C ARG A 105 -14.58 10.79 -15.16
N CYS A 106 -14.90 11.25 -13.96
CA CYS A 106 -15.10 12.67 -13.69
C CYS A 106 -14.40 13.04 -12.39
N ASP A 107 -13.98 14.29 -12.32
CA ASP A 107 -13.20 14.85 -11.23
C ASP A 107 -14.00 16.02 -10.64
N PHE A 108 -14.14 16.05 -9.33
CA PHE A 108 -14.76 17.15 -8.59
C PHE A 108 -13.72 17.78 -7.69
N LEU A 109 -13.72 19.10 -7.56
CA LEU A 109 -13.01 19.72 -6.45
C LEU A 109 -13.80 19.45 -5.16
N LEU A 110 -13.10 19.30 -4.04
CA LEU A 110 -13.72 19.09 -2.75
C LEU A 110 -14.79 20.16 -2.46
N THR A 111 -14.49 21.42 -2.81
CA THR A 111 -15.41 22.56 -2.67
C THR A 111 -16.71 22.40 -3.47
N ASP A 112 -16.67 21.68 -4.59
CA ASP A 112 -17.86 21.43 -5.41
C ASP A 112 -18.79 20.42 -4.72
N LEU A 113 -18.27 19.63 -3.78
CA LEU A 113 -18.99 18.63 -3.00
C LEU A 113 -19.33 19.12 -1.59
N THR A 114 -18.99 20.36 -1.24
CA THR A 114 -19.24 20.95 0.08
C THR A 114 -20.35 22.00 0.00
N GLY A 115 -21.47 21.76 0.69
CA GLY A 115 -22.43 22.74 1.24
C GLY A 115 -23.21 23.64 0.28
N ASP A 116 -22.53 24.48 -0.50
CA ASP A 116 -23.13 25.62 -1.22
C ASP A 116 -23.02 25.52 -2.75
N ALA A 117 -22.27 24.53 -3.26
CA ALA A 117 -22.11 24.34 -4.69
C ALA A 117 -23.34 23.65 -5.30
N VAL A 118 -24.04 24.35 -6.21
CA VAL A 118 -25.11 23.75 -7.01
C VAL A 118 -24.47 22.89 -8.10
N LEU A 119 -24.24 21.62 -7.79
CA LEU A 119 -23.83 20.64 -8.79
C LEU A 119 -24.99 20.35 -9.76
N PRO A 120 -24.70 20.19 -11.07
CA PRO A 120 -25.70 19.68 -11.98
C PRO A 120 -26.10 18.26 -11.56
N GLU A 121 -27.39 17.93 -11.73
CA GLU A 121 -27.94 16.61 -11.39
C GLU A 121 -27.15 15.47 -12.04
N TYR A 122 -26.54 15.68 -13.21
CA TYR A 122 -25.69 14.69 -13.86
C TYR A 122 -24.45 15.34 -14.48
N VAL A 123 -23.28 14.72 -14.25
CA VAL A 123 -21.97 15.16 -14.75
C VAL A 123 -21.45 14.18 -15.80
N PRO A 124 -20.95 14.65 -16.96
CA PRO A 124 -20.44 13.77 -17.99
C PRO A 124 -19.13 13.07 -17.59
N LEU A 125 -19.05 11.78 -17.87
CA LEU A 125 -17.82 11.00 -17.76
C LEU A 125 -16.92 11.23 -18.98
N LEU A 126 -15.63 11.43 -18.74
CA LEU A 126 -14.59 11.68 -19.72
C LEU A 126 -13.71 10.45 -19.94
N ARG A 127 -13.23 10.28 -21.17
CA ARG A 127 -12.22 9.30 -21.55
C ARG A 127 -10.83 9.76 -21.08
N GLU A 128 -9.82 8.88 -21.18
CA GLU A 128 -8.43 9.24 -20.83
C GLU A 128 -7.90 10.42 -21.65
N ASN A 129 -8.36 10.58 -22.89
CA ASN A 129 -7.98 11.67 -23.79
C ASN A 129 -8.78 12.97 -23.59
N GLY A 130 -9.73 13.00 -22.64
CA GLY A 130 -10.55 14.18 -22.33
C GLY A 130 -11.88 14.27 -23.07
N ASP A 131 -12.16 13.38 -24.04
CA ASP A 131 -13.42 13.38 -24.76
C ASP A 131 -14.58 12.86 -23.90
N THR A 132 -15.79 13.37 -24.12
CA THR A 132 -16.98 12.85 -23.43
C THR A 132 -17.27 11.40 -23.86
N THR A 133 -17.65 10.58 -22.90
CA THR A 133 -18.00 9.17 -23.13
C THR A 133 -19.44 8.99 -23.59
N GLY A 134 -20.30 9.98 -23.33
CA GLY A 134 -21.75 9.88 -23.45
C GLY A 134 -22.44 9.34 -22.20
N ALA A 135 -21.67 8.86 -21.21
CA ALA A 135 -22.21 8.47 -19.91
C ALA A 135 -22.19 9.63 -18.92
N LEU A 136 -23.12 9.58 -17.98
CA LEU A 136 -23.35 10.60 -16.97
C LEU A 136 -23.25 9.97 -15.57
N LEU A 137 -22.73 10.72 -14.60
CA LEU A 137 -22.65 10.34 -13.21
C LEU A 137 -23.41 11.35 -12.35
N HIS A 138 -24.21 10.84 -11.42
CA HIS A 138 -24.83 11.61 -10.36
C HIS A 138 -24.17 11.23 -9.03
N VAL A 139 -23.75 12.25 -8.30
CA VAL A 139 -23.10 12.11 -7.00
C VAL A 139 -23.75 13.12 -6.05
N GLU A 140 -24.23 12.64 -4.92
CA GLU A 140 -24.61 13.48 -3.79
C GLU A 140 -23.60 13.32 -2.67
N GLY A 141 -23.06 14.45 -2.21
CA GLY A 141 -22.09 14.51 -1.13
C GLY A 141 -22.48 15.56 -0.10
N THR A 142 -22.08 15.31 1.14
CA THR A 142 -22.19 16.25 2.27
C THR A 142 -20.85 16.33 2.94
N TYR A 143 -20.42 17.55 3.28
CA TYR A 143 -19.18 17.77 4.00
C TYR A 143 -19.48 18.34 5.38
N GLN A 144 -18.81 17.78 6.39
CA GLN A 144 -18.87 18.23 7.77
C GLN A 144 -17.48 18.72 8.19
N THR A 145 -17.42 19.91 8.79
CA THR A 145 -16.18 20.44 9.37
C THR A 145 -15.79 19.64 10.62
N VAL A 146 -14.54 19.74 11.08
CA VAL A 146 -14.13 19.11 12.36
C VAL A 146 -15.07 19.52 13.51
N ALA A 147 -15.48 20.79 13.55
CA ALA A 147 -16.39 21.28 14.57
C ALA A 147 -17.75 20.58 14.53
N GLN A 148 -18.32 20.39 13.33
CA GLN A 148 -19.59 19.67 13.14
C GLN A 148 -19.46 18.18 13.47
N VAL A 149 -18.41 17.51 12.98
CA VAL A 149 -18.14 16.09 13.30
C VAL A 149 -17.99 15.89 14.81
N ARG A 150 -17.30 16.81 15.48
CA ARG A 150 -17.13 16.80 16.94
C ARG A 150 -18.47 16.98 17.66
N HIS A 151 -19.27 17.94 17.23
CA HIS A 151 -20.59 18.20 17.80
C HIS A 151 -21.48 16.96 17.70
N ASP A 152 -21.61 16.39 16.50
CA ASP A 152 -22.49 15.24 16.25
C ASP A 152 -22.02 13.98 16.97
N PHE A 153 -20.71 13.80 17.14
CA PHE A 153 -20.15 12.72 17.96
C PHE A 153 -20.58 12.83 19.42
N TRP A 154 -20.39 14.01 20.03
CA TRP A 154 -20.75 14.20 21.43
C TRP A 154 -22.25 14.10 21.63
N LEU A 155 -23.06 14.58 20.67
CA LEU A 155 -24.50 14.43 20.70
C LEU A 155 -24.91 12.96 20.66
N GLY A 156 -24.32 12.15 19.78
CA GLY A 156 -24.62 10.72 19.71
C GLY A 156 -24.21 9.94 20.97
N LEU A 157 -23.10 10.29 21.61
CA LEU A 157 -22.72 9.69 22.90
C LEU A 157 -23.62 10.15 24.04
N PHE A 158 -24.01 11.42 24.05
CA PHE A 158 -24.96 11.96 25.00
C PHE A 158 -26.29 11.20 24.92
N GLU A 159 -26.85 11.05 23.71
CA GLU A 159 -28.08 10.29 23.44
C GLU A 159 -27.93 8.80 23.81
N ALA A 160 -26.77 8.18 23.57
CA ALA A 160 -26.55 6.77 23.90
C ALA A 160 -26.47 6.50 25.42
N VAL A 161 -26.16 7.51 26.22
CA VAL A 161 -25.96 7.40 27.67
C VAL A 161 -27.12 8.01 28.46
N ASP A 162 -27.90 8.91 27.85
CA ASP A 162 -29.22 9.33 28.34
C ASP A 162 -30.21 8.17 28.21
N GLY A 163 -30.11 7.21 29.12
CA GLY A 163 -30.95 6.00 29.09
C GLY A 163 -32.41 6.24 29.44
N ASN A 164 -32.77 7.47 29.80
CA ASN A 164 -34.11 7.85 30.22
C ASN A 164 -34.79 8.85 29.24
N ASP A 165 -34.08 9.26 28.19
CA ASP A 165 -34.51 10.17 27.11
C ASP A 165 -35.09 11.49 27.63
N ASP A 166 -34.54 12.05 28.73
CA ASP A 166 -34.98 13.34 29.28
C ASP A 166 -34.14 14.54 28.84
N GLU A 167 -33.26 14.33 27.86
CA GLU A 167 -32.40 15.34 27.25
C GLU A 167 -31.39 15.94 28.26
N ALA A 168 -31.11 15.25 29.37
CA ALA A 168 -30.18 15.69 30.41
C ALA A 168 -29.47 14.52 31.13
N LEU A 169 -28.15 14.59 31.27
CA LEU A 169 -27.40 13.55 31.99
C LEU A 169 -27.39 13.81 33.49
N SER A 170 -27.77 12.80 34.26
CA SER A 170 -27.45 12.72 35.70
C SER A 170 -25.95 12.52 35.92
N GLN A 171 -25.50 12.69 37.17
CA GLN A 171 -24.09 12.45 37.53
C GLN A 171 -23.63 11.01 37.22
N GLU A 172 -24.52 10.02 37.38
CA GLU A 172 -24.23 8.61 37.07
C GLU A 172 -24.10 8.37 35.57
N GLU A 173 -25.01 8.93 34.77
CA GLU A 173 -24.96 8.86 33.30
C GLU A 173 -23.73 9.60 32.74
N PHE A 174 -23.41 10.77 33.29
CA PHE A 174 -22.19 11.50 32.90
C PHE A 174 -20.90 10.73 33.25
N CYS A 175 -20.85 10.05 34.40
CA CYS A 175 -19.76 9.12 34.73
C CYS A 175 -19.63 8.01 33.68
N HIS A 176 -20.76 7.41 33.29
CA HIS A 176 -20.79 6.35 32.28
C HIS A 176 -20.29 6.86 30.91
N LEU A 177 -20.68 8.07 30.53
CA LEU A 177 -20.16 8.74 29.33
C LEU A 177 -18.64 8.88 29.39
N LEU A 178 -18.08 9.40 30.49
CA LEU A 178 -16.63 9.56 30.69
C LEU A 178 -15.86 8.22 30.65
N CYS A 179 -16.44 7.16 31.20
CA CYS A 179 -15.89 5.80 31.11
C CYS A 179 -15.87 5.29 29.66
N GLN A 180 -16.91 5.57 28.86
CA GLN A 180 -16.97 5.16 27.45
C GLN A 180 -15.93 5.89 26.57
N VAL A 181 -15.65 7.16 26.86
CA VAL A 181 -14.67 7.96 26.10
C VAL A 181 -13.22 7.80 26.60
N GLY A 182 -12.99 6.97 27.62
CA GLY A 182 -11.65 6.50 28.00
C GLY A 182 -10.86 7.47 28.89
N ALA A 183 -11.47 7.96 29.96
CA ALA A 183 -10.83 8.83 30.96
C ALA A 183 -9.70 8.20 31.81
N ALA A 184 -8.91 7.24 31.29
CA ALA A 184 -7.83 6.61 32.04
C ALA A 184 -6.47 6.70 31.32
N PRO A 185 -5.37 6.96 32.06
CA PRO A 185 -4.04 7.11 31.48
C PRO A 185 -3.47 5.77 30.95
N LYS A 186 -2.52 5.91 30.01
CA LYS A 186 -1.76 4.81 29.40
C LYS A 186 -1.24 3.79 30.41
N ALA A 187 -1.47 2.52 30.05
CA ALA A 187 -0.81 1.29 30.52
C ALA A 187 -1.17 0.79 31.93
N ILE A 188 -2.09 -0.19 31.97
CA ILE A 188 -2.03 -1.43 32.79
C ILE A 188 -2.93 -2.46 32.10
N ASP A 189 -2.47 -3.70 32.00
CA ASP A 189 -3.23 -4.83 31.46
C ASP A 189 -4.08 -5.46 32.58
N GLY A 190 -5.38 -5.67 32.36
CA GLY A 190 -6.28 -6.40 33.26
C GLY A 190 -7.35 -5.58 34.01
N LYS A 191 -8.13 -6.29 34.84
CA LYS A 191 -9.35 -5.83 35.54
C LYS A 191 -9.15 -4.58 36.43
N ASP A 192 -7.94 -4.38 36.93
CA ASP A 192 -7.57 -3.25 37.80
C ASP A 192 -7.57 -1.89 37.06
N ALA A 193 -7.46 -1.89 35.72
CA ALA A 193 -7.52 -0.67 34.91
C ALA A 193 -8.95 -0.10 34.79
N ILE A 194 -9.97 -0.97 34.82
CA ILE A 194 -11.38 -0.57 34.73
C ILE A 194 -11.83 0.09 36.04
N ASP A 195 -11.44 -0.49 37.18
CA ASP A 195 -11.79 0.03 38.50
C ASP A 195 -11.08 1.38 38.77
N ALA A 196 -9.84 1.55 38.30
CA ALA A 196 -9.12 2.82 38.37
C ALA A 196 -9.73 3.92 37.47
N ALA A 197 -10.13 3.56 36.24
CA ALA A 197 -10.82 4.46 35.32
C ALA A 197 -12.17 4.94 35.87
N SER A 198 -12.92 4.04 36.50
CA SER A 198 -14.21 4.36 37.12
C SER A 198 -14.05 5.33 38.30
N ALA A 199 -13.02 5.14 39.14
CA ALA A 199 -12.77 6.02 40.28
C ALA A 199 -12.33 7.45 39.85
N GLU A 200 -11.52 7.56 38.79
CA GLU A 200 -11.15 8.86 38.22
C GLU A 200 -12.35 9.54 37.54
N ALA A 201 -13.18 8.79 36.80
CA ALA A 201 -14.41 9.29 36.20
C ALA A 201 -15.40 9.79 37.26
N GLU A 202 -15.55 9.09 38.39
CA GLU A 202 -16.37 9.51 39.54
C GLU A 202 -15.83 10.79 40.21
N SER A 203 -14.52 10.86 40.44
CA SER A 203 -13.88 12.07 40.99
C SER A 203 -14.00 13.27 40.06
N PHE A 204 -13.94 13.03 38.74
CA PHE A 204 -14.07 14.08 37.74
C PHE A 204 -15.52 14.54 37.58
N ALA A 205 -16.48 13.61 37.48
CA ALA A 205 -17.90 13.92 37.43
C ALA A 205 -18.37 14.69 38.67
N SER A 206 -17.95 14.27 39.87
CA SER A 206 -18.29 15.00 41.10
C SER A 206 -17.71 16.42 41.13
N THR A 207 -16.50 16.61 40.62
CA THR A 207 -15.89 17.95 40.49
C THR A 207 -16.62 18.79 39.44
N PHE A 208 -17.02 18.18 38.32
CA PHE A 208 -17.78 18.81 37.26
C PHE A 208 -19.15 19.29 37.75
N PHE A 209 -19.95 18.42 38.36
CA PHE A 209 -21.27 18.79 38.90
C PHE A 209 -21.19 19.79 40.06
N ALA A 210 -20.04 19.91 40.73
CA ALA A 210 -19.82 20.94 41.75
C ALA A 210 -19.42 22.31 41.17
N GLN A 211 -18.95 22.37 39.92
CA GLN A 211 -18.48 23.59 39.23
C GLN A 211 -19.39 24.05 38.10
N ALA A 212 -20.15 23.14 37.50
CA ALA A 212 -21.12 23.42 36.47
C ALA A 212 -22.34 24.14 37.06
N ASP A 213 -22.96 25.02 36.27
CA ASP A 213 -24.25 25.63 36.57
C ASP A 213 -25.38 24.59 36.32
N ALA A 214 -25.23 23.41 36.94
CA ALA A 214 -26.17 22.30 36.79
C ALA A 214 -27.57 22.78 37.15
N ASN A 215 -28.56 22.30 36.39
CA ASN A 215 -29.94 22.71 36.63
C ASN A 215 -30.38 22.34 38.06
N ALA A 216 -31.50 22.90 38.53
CA ALA A 216 -31.95 22.77 39.92
C ALA A 216 -32.12 21.30 40.40
N ASP A 217 -32.14 20.35 39.47
CA ASP A 217 -32.32 18.92 39.69
C ASP A 217 -31.00 18.11 39.62
N GLY A 218 -29.84 18.76 39.45
CA GLY A 218 -28.53 18.11 39.45
C GLY A 218 -28.22 17.33 38.17
N LYS A 219 -28.67 17.83 37.02
CA LYS A 219 -28.42 17.28 35.67
C LYS A 219 -27.78 18.31 34.75
N VAL A 220 -27.20 17.84 33.65
CA VAL A 220 -26.54 18.71 32.65
C VAL A 220 -27.06 18.38 31.25
N THR A 221 -27.49 19.40 30.52
CA THR A 221 -27.96 19.29 29.13
C THR A 221 -26.79 19.24 28.14
N PHE A 222 -27.04 18.78 26.92
CA PHE A 222 -26.00 18.76 25.87
C PHE A 222 -25.44 20.16 25.56
N ALA A 223 -26.28 21.21 25.59
CA ALA A 223 -25.85 22.59 25.36
C ALA A 223 -24.84 23.05 26.41
N GLU A 224 -25.09 22.75 27.70
CA GLU A 224 -24.19 23.08 28.80
C GLU A 224 -22.90 22.24 28.76
N LEU A 225 -23.00 20.98 28.35
CA LEU A 225 -21.89 20.03 28.23
C LEU A 225 -20.95 20.36 27.05
N SER A 226 -21.51 20.76 25.91
CA SER A 226 -20.76 21.05 24.67
C SER A 226 -19.97 22.36 24.73
N GLU A 227 -20.32 23.29 25.62
CA GLU A 227 -19.61 24.55 25.84
C GLU A 227 -18.54 24.47 26.95
N TRP A 228 -18.40 23.31 27.62
CA TRP A 228 -17.53 23.19 28.78
C TRP A 228 -16.03 23.06 28.42
N PRO A 229 -15.13 23.92 28.94
CA PRO A 229 -13.71 23.92 28.59
C PRO A 229 -12.98 22.58 28.81
N GLY A 230 -13.35 21.82 29.84
CA GLY A 230 -12.71 20.53 30.16
C GLY A 230 -13.01 19.41 29.16
N LEU A 231 -14.13 19.50 28.43
CA LEU A 231 -14.47 18.60 27.32
C LEU A 231 -13.82 19.07 26.00
N VAL A 232 -13.63 20.39 25.86
CA VAL A 232 -13.07 21.05 24.67
C VAL A 232 -11.54 20.85 24.57
N ASP A 233 -10.83 20.80 25.70
CA ASP A 233 -9.37 20.65 25.80
C ASP A 233 -8.89 19.20 25.99
N TRP A 234 -9.80 18.23 26.06
CA TRP A 234 -9.43 16.82 26.16
C TRP A 234 -8.68 16.39 24.88
N SER A 235 -8.24 15.14 24.76
CA SER A 235 -7.62 14.62 23.54
C SER A 235 -8.65 14.04 22.52
N PRO A 236 -9.92 14.48 22.41
CA PRO A 236 -10.89 13.79 21.60
C PRO A 236 -10.61 14.04 20.12
N CYS A 237 -9.68 14.91 19.71
CA CYS A 237 -9.26 14.95 18.30
C CYS A 237 -8.66 13.61 17.84
N ASP A 238 -7.90 12.91 18.72
CA ASP A 238 -7.37 11.58 18.42
C ASP A 238 -8.46 10.50 18.47
N VAL A 239 -9.43 10.64 19.39
CA VAL A 239 -10.59 9.74 19.49
C VAL A 239 -11.55 9.98 18.34
N LEU A 240 -11.87 11.22 17.96
CA LEU A 240 -12.70 11.62 16.82
C LEU A 240 -12.04 11.30 15.49
N TYR A 241 -10.71 11.38 15.36
CA TYR A 241 -10.02 10.88 14.18
C TYR A 241 -10.12 9.35 14.11
N SER A 242 -9.81 8.68 15.22
CA SER A 242 -9.92 7.21 15.32
C SER A 242 -11.37 6.72 15.18
N PHE A 243 -12.33 7.53 15.59
CA PHE A 243 -13.75 7.26 15.62
C PHE A 243 -14.46 7.78 14.38
N ALA A 244 -14.00 8.80 13.65
CA ALA A 244 -14.42 9.07 12.27
C ALA A 244 -13.89 7.97 11.33
N CYS A 245 -12.73 7.40 11.66
CA CYS A 245 -12.28 6.14 11.08
C CYS A 245 -13.09 4.91 11.56
N ALA A 246 -13.89 4.99 12.65
CA ALA A 246 -14.68 3.87 13.20
C ALA A 246 -16.23 4.00 13.07
N MET A 247 -16.78 5.22 12.94
CA MET A 247 -18.19 5.65 12.74
C MET A 247 -18.58 5.66 11.27
N VAL A 248 -17.68 5.18 10.44
CA VAL A 248 -18.04 4.27 9.38
C VAL A 248 -18.73 3.01 9.99
N GLU A 249 -19.74 3.19 10.88
CA GLU A 249 -20.70 2.19 11.35
C GLU A 249 -21.85 2.64 12.27
N GLY A 250 -23.07 2.54 11.75
CA GLY A 250 -24.26 2.14 12.52
C GLY A 250 -24.31 0.62 12.75
N GLY A 251 -23.21 0.01 13.22
CA GLY A 251 -23.14 -1.39 13.67
C GLY A 251 -22.85 -2.51 12.62
N LYS A 252 -22.14 -2.24 11.53
CA LYS A 252 -21.99 -3.12 10.33
C LYS A 252 -20.73 -2.93 9.41
N LEU A 253 -19.52 -2.90 9.97
CA LEU A 253 -18.19 -2.73 9.32
C LEU A 253 -18.07 -2.15 7.86
N VAL A 254 -17.60 -0.89 7.73
CA VAL A 254 -16.83 -0.17 6.71
C VAL A 254 -15.63 -0.98 6.29
N ARG A 255 -15.89 -2.09 5.60
CA ARG A 255 -14.94 -2.89 4.85
C ARG A 255 -14.04 -2.00 4.00
N GLY A 256 -12.88 -1.66 4.56
CA GLY A 256 -11.67 -1.44 3.78
C GLY A 256 -11.33 -2.72 3.02
N GLY A 257 -11.91 -2.88 1.82
CA GLY A 257 -11.83 -4.08 0.98
C GLY A 257 -13.11 -4.95 1.06
N PHE A 258 -14.02 -4.82 0.10
CA PHE A 258 -15.47 -5.20 0.12
C PHE A 258 -15.87 -6.70 0.27
N LEU A 259 -17.18 -6.97 0.60
CA LEU A 259 -18.19 -7.69 -0.28
C LEU A 259 -19.58 -8.07 0.35
N THR A 260 -20.65 -8.03 -0.45
CA THR A 260 -22.09 -8.18 -0.07
C THR A 260 -22.68 -9.61 -0.19
N GLU A 261 -23.96 -9.78 0.16
CA GLU A 261 -24.77 -11.03 0.23
C GLU A 261 -24.80 -11.90 -1.07
N LYS A 262 -24.36 -11.35 -2.21
CA LYS A 262 -24.21 -12.08 -3.50
C LYS A 262 -23.06 -13.10 -3.51
N GLU A 263 -22.19 -13.08 -2.50
CA GLU A 263 -21.18 -14.13 -2.26
C GLU A 263 -21.82 -15.49 -1.93
N ALA A 264 -23.08 -15.52 -1.48
CA ALA A 264 -23.83 -16.74 -1.21
C ALA A 264 -24.42 -17.43 -2.47
N LEU A 265 -24.51 -16.76 -3.62
CA LEU A 265 -25.21 -17.27 -4.81
C LEU A 265 -24.32 -18.01 -5.85
N LYS A 266 -22.99 -18.05 -5.68
CA LYS A 266 -22.04 -18.71 -6.61
C LYS A 266 -21.77 -20.19 -6.26
N GLY A 267 -22.83 -20.92 -5.89
CA GLY A 267 -22.79 -22.20 -5.17
C GLY A 267 -22.33 -23.47 -5.90
N TRP A 268 -21.82 -23.45 -7.14
CA TRP A 268 -21.33 -24.68 -7.78
C TRP A 268 -19.81 -24.87 -7.68
N MET A 269 -19.03 -23.78 -7.60
CA MET A 269 -17.57 -23.84 -7.41
C MET A 269 -17.17 -24.06 -5.93
N PHE A 270 -17.98 -23.58 -4.98
CA PHE A 270 -17.76 -23.77 -3.53
C PHE A 270 -18.06 -25.21 -3.04
N ARG A 271 -18.90 -25.98 -3.75
CA ARG A 271 -19.20 -27.38 -3.38
C ARG A 271 -18.00 -28.33 -3.55
N LEU A 272 -17.05 -28.01 -4.44
CA LEU A 272 -15.80 -28.75 -4.58
C LEU A 272 -14.83 -28.49 -3.43
N SER A 273 -14.84 -27.27 -2.87
CA SER A 273 -14.00 -26.93 -1.71
C SER A 273 -14.56 -27.49 -0.39
N GLU A 274 -15.89 -27.53 -0.22
CA GLU A 274 -16.53 -28.14 0.97
C GLU A 274 -16.31 -29.66 1.06
N TRP A 275 -16.21 -30.36 -0.08
CA TRP A 275 -15.87 -31.80 -0.10
C TRP A 275 -14.49 -32.12 0.50
N SER A 276 -13.60 -31.12 0.61
CA SER A 276 -12.24 -31.27 1.14
C SER A 276 -12.03 -30.75 2.57
N GLY A 277 -13.10 -30.35 3.27
CA GLY A 277 -13.10 -30.07 4.71
C GLY A 277 -12.07 -29.05 5.21
N SER A 278 -11.69 -28.06 4.39
CA SER A 278 -10.52 -27.22 4.63
C SER A 278 -10.84 -25.73 4.79
N THR A 279 -11.77 -25.36 5.68
CA THR A 279 -11.89 -23.95 6.12
C THR A 279 -12.69 -23.83 7.42
N GLN A 280 -11.98 -23.66 8.54
CA GLN A 280 -12.46 -22.83 9.65
C GLN A 280 -11.84 -21.44 9.42
N TYR A 281 -12.68 -20.41 9.39
CA TYR A 281 -12.27 -19.03 9.13
C TYR A 281 -11.94 -18.33 10.45
N GLU A 282 -10.74 -17.78 10.55
CA GLU A 282 -10.40 -16.69 11.47
C GLU A 282 -10.08 -15.44 10.66
N THR A 283 -10.61 -14.32 11.14
CA THR A 283 -10.53 -12.97 10.59
C THR A 283 -9.25 -12.27 11.08
N GLY A 284 -8.40 -11.76 10.17
CA GLY A 284 -7.30 -10.83 10.50
C GLY A 284 -5.97 -11.03 9.74
N ILE A 285 -5.28 -9.92 9.48
CA ILE A 285 -3.80 -9.78 9.34
C ILE A 285 -3.12 -10.21 8.00
N ASN A 286 -3.81 -10.69 6.96
CA ASN A 286 -3.12 -11.19 5.74
C ASN A 286 -3.71 -10.76 4.38
N THR A 287 -4.16 -9.51 4.23
CA THR A 287 -4.96 -9.09 3.06
C THR A 287 -4.17 -8.79 1.78
N GLY A 288 -2.88 -8.44 1.84
CA GLY A 288 -2.09 -8.19 0.61
C GLY A 288 -1.86 -9.43 -0.27
N ALA A 289 -1.82 -10.63 0.34
CA ALA A 289 -1.43 -11.86 -0.35
C ALA A 289 -2.56 -12.50 -1.20
N ARG A 290 -3.82 -12.09 -0.99
CA ARG A 290 -5.01 -12.77 -1.56
C ARG A 290 -5.76 -11.96 -2.62
N ASN A 291 -5.38 -10.71 -2.85
CA ASN A 291 -6.04 -9.86 -3.86
C ASN A 291 -5.72 -10.32 -5.30
N LYS A 292 -6.70 -10.14 -6.19
CA LYS A 292 -6.54 -10.39 -7.64
C LYS A 292 -5.50 -9.49 -8.30
N GLN A 293 -5.18 -8.34 -7.70
CA GLN A 293 -4.30 -7.30 -8.25
C GLN A 293 -3.30 -6.85 -7.18
N ILE A 294 -2.04 -6.62 -7.56
CA ILE A 294 -1.01 -6.06 -6.65
C ILE A 294 -0.98 -4.56 -6.89
N LEU A 295 -1.36 -3.78 -5.88
CA LEU A 295 -1.35 -2.32 -5.92
C LEU A 295 -0.05 -1.79 -5.33
N VAL A 296 0.51 -0.77 -5.97
CA VAL A 296 1.79 -0.15 -5.62
C VAL A 296 1.62 1.37 -5.68
N LEU A 297 2.13 2.10 -4.69
CA LEU A 297 2.07 3.56 -4.68
C LEU A 297 3.23 4.14 -5.49
N GLU A 298 2.96 4.87 -6.57
CA GLU A 298 3.99 5.60 -7.31
C GLU A 298 4.42 6.85 -6.54
N ARG A 299 5.68 6.87 -6.07
CA ARG A 299 6.16 7.94 -5.17
C ARG A 299 6.10 9.33 -5.80
N SER A 300 6.47 9.44 -7.07
CA SER A 300 6.55 10.71 -7.80
C SER A 300 5.18 11.36 -8.02
N THR A 301 4.12 10.57 -8.13
CA THR A 301 2.77 11.06 -8.45
C THR A 301 1.78 10.92 -7.30
N GLY A 302 2.08 10.09 -6.29
CA GLY A 302 1.14 9.69 -5.24
C GLY A 302 0.00 8.81 -5.72
N ILE A 303 0.05 8.31 -6.96
CA ILE A 303 -1.03 7.53 -7.58
C ILE A 303 -0.80 6.04 -7.33
N LEU A 304 -1.88 5.32 -6.97
CA LEU A 304 -1.86 3.86 -6.95
C LEU A 304 -1.81 3.29 -8.37
N ARG A 305 -0.83 2.43 -8.61
CA ARG A 305 -0.63 1.69 -9.86
C ARG A 305 -0.84 0.21 -9.62
N GLU A 306 -1.47 -0.44 -10.58
CA GLU A 306 -1.55 -1.89 -10.62
C GLU A 306 -0.25 -2.46 -11.23
N GLU A 307 0.40 -3.41 -10.54
CA GLU A 307 1.47 -4.19 -11.14
C GLU A 307 0.90 -5.08 -12.26
N LEU A 308 1.40 -4.88 -13.48
CA LEU A 308 1.11 -5.77 -14.59
C LEU A 308 1.73 -7.15 -14.32
N ILE A 309 0.88 -8.16 -14.11
CA ILE A 309 1.28 -9.55 -13.93
C ILE A 309 0.52 -10.39 -14.94
N ASP A 310 1.21 -11.31 -15.62
CA ASP A 310 0.55 -12.29 -16.47
C ASP A 310 -0.47 -13.12 -15.66
N PRO A 311 -1.76 -13.16 -16.04
CA PRO A 311 -2.80 -13.86 -15.28
C PRO A 311 -2.51 -15.35 -15.11
N THR A 312 -1.84 -15.98 -16.09
CA THR A 312 -1.48 -17.41 -16.03
C THR A 312 -0.41 -17.64 -14.96
N LEU A 313 0.61 -16.79 -14.93
CA LEU A 313 1.65 -16.79 -13.89
C LEU A 313 1.03 -16.55 -12.51
N GLN A 314 0.11 -15.60 -12.38
CA GLN A 314 -0.55 -15.31 -11.11
C GLN A 314 -1.34 -16.51 -10.59
N LEU A 315 -2.11 -17.17 -11.46
CA LEU A 315 -2.86 -18.38 -11.12
C LEU A 315 -1.90 -19.53 -10.73
N ALA A 316 -0.82 -19.71 -11.48
CA ALA A 316 0.21 -20.71 -11.19
C ALA A 316 0.88 -20.48 -9.83
N LEU A 317 1.17 -19.22 -9.47
CA LEU A 317 1.72 -18.87 -8.16
C LEU A 317 0.72 -19.16 -7.04
N ARG A 318 -0.56 -18.81 -7.19
CA ARG A 318 -1.58 -19.13 -6.16
C ARG A 318 -1.76 -20.63 -5.97
N VAL A 319 -1.90 -21.39 -7.04
CA VAL A 319 -2.01 -22.85 -6.97
C VAL A 319 -0.73 -23.44 -6.36
N GLY A 320 0.43 -22.99 -6.84
CA GLY A 320 1.74 -23.50 -6.46
C GLY A 320 2.12 -23.20 -5.02
N TYR A 321 1.74 -22.04 -4.47
CA TYR A 321 2.20 -21.53 -3.16
C TYR A 321 1.10 -21.47 -2.09
N GLN A 322 -0.14 -21.16 -2.45
CA GLN A 322 -1.23 -20.90 -1.49
C GLN A 322 -2.24 -22.05 -1.34
N SER A 323 -2.17 -23.10 -2.17
CA SER A 323 -3.05 -24.28 -2.04
C SER A 323 -2.43 -25.38 -1.17
N ARG A 324 -3.28 -26.18 -0.49
CA ARG A 324 -2.84 -27.36 0.29
C ARG A 324 -2.13 -28.40 -0.59
N PHE A 325 -2.60 -28.58 -1.82
CA PHE A 325 -1.97 -29.45 -2.82
C PHE A 325 -0.57 -28.93 -3.21
N GLY A 326 -0.45 -27.63 -3.46
CA GLY A 326 0.83 -26.98 -3.70
C GLY A 326 1.79 -27.14 -2.51
N ALA A 327 1.31 -26.96 -1.27
CA ALA A 327 2.12 -27.13 -0.06
C ALA A 327 2.65 -28.57 0.07
N ALA A 328 1.80 -29.57 -0.19
CA ALA A 328 2.21 -30.97 -0.22
C ALA A 328 3.25 -31.25 -1.32
N MET A 329 3.05 -30.73 -2.54
CA MET A 329 4.03 -30.84 -3.63
C MET A 329 5.38 -30.19 -3.29
N ARG A 330 5.38 -29.02 -2.65
CA ARG A 330 6.63 -28.32 -2.23
C ARG A 330 7.42 -29.08 -1.16
N SER A 331 6.74 -29.86 -0.31
CA SER A 331 7.42 -30.70 0.69
C SER A 331 8.21 -31.87 0.08
N MET A 332 8.02 -32.14 -1.22
CA MET A 332 8.76 -33.18 -1.94
C MET A 332 10.06 -32.60 -2.52
N ALA A 333 11.20 -33.16 -2.15
CA ALA A 333 12.52 -32.78 -2.68
C ALA A 333 12.62 -32.85 -4.22
N THR A 334 11.75 -33.64 -4.86
CA THR A 334 11.62 -33.73 -6.32
C THR A 334 11.10 -32.44 -6.95
N THR A 335 10.25 -31.67 -6.26
CA THR A 335 9.64 -30.44 -6.79
C THR A 335 10.65 -29.30 -6.85
N ASP A 336 11.45 -29.10 -5.81
CA ASP A 336 12.53 -28.09 -5.80
C ASP A 336 13.57 -28.38 -6.89
N ALA A 337 13.92 -29.65 -7.09
CA ALA A 337 14.82 -30.06 -8.17
C ALA A 337 14.24 -29.79 -9.57
N LEU A 338 12.93 -29.96 -9.76
CA LEU A 338 12.23 -29.64 -11.02
C LEU A 338 12.19 -28.13 -11.26
N ILE A 339 11.87 -27.32 -10.25
CA ILE A 339 11.85 -25.85 -10.36
C ILE A 339 13.23 -25.31 -10.71
N ARG A 340 14.28 -25.83 -10.05
CA ARG A 340 15.68 -25.49 -10.39
C ARG A 340 15.99 -25.85 -11.84
N LYS A 341 15.73 -27.10 -12.25
CA LYS A 341 16.00 -27.55 -13.63
C LYS A 341 15.25 -26.73 -14.68
N ALA A 342 13.99 -26.38 -14.40
CA ALA A 342 13.19 -25.52 -15.27
C ALA A 342 13.74 -24.09 -15.34
N THR A 343 14.14 -23.51 -14.20
CA THR A 343 14.76 -22.18 -14.12
C THR A 343 16.08 -22.13 -14.91
N GLU A 344 16.96 -23.11 -14.72
CA GLU A 344 18.22 -23.22 -15.47
C GLU A 344 17.98 -23.45 -16.97
N ALA A 345 16.99 -24.26 -17.35
CA ALA A 345 16.64 -24.49 -18.75
C ALA A 345 16.07 -23.23 -19.42
N ALA A 346 15.22 -22.48 -18.70
CA ALA A 346 14.72 -21.19 -19.14
C ALA A 346 15.89 -20.20 -19.32
N GLY A 347 16.79 -20.10 -18.33
CA GLY A 347 17.99 -19.27 -18.42
C GLY A 347 18.83 -19.58 -19.66
N ARG A 348 19.12 -20.86 -19.91
CA ARG A 348 19.83 -21.29 -21.14
C ARG A 348 19.08 -20.93 -22.43
N TYR A 349 17.76 -21.03 -22.44
CA TYR A 349 16.96 -20.64 -23.62
C TYR A 349 17.03 -19.13 -23.88
N PHE A 350 16.94 -18.29 -22.85
CA PHE A 350 16.98 -16.84 -22.98
C PHE A 350 18.37 -16.28 -23.33
N GLU A 351 19.41 -17.12 -23.29
CA GLU A 351 20.74 -16.86 -23.86
C GLU A 351 20.89 -17.27 -25.34
N THR A 352 19.84 -17.81 -25.98
CA THR A 352 19.91 -18.17 -27.41
C THR A 352 19.45 -17.03 -28.31
N ALA A 353 19.97 -16.96 -29.54
CA ALA A 353 19.52 -15.99 -30.54
C ALA A 353 18.01 -16.11 -30.88
N LYS A 354 17.44 -17.32 -30.76
CA LYS A 354 16.01 -17.57 -30.98
C LYS A 354 15.11 -16.87 -29.96
N SER A 355 15.64 -16.54 -28.78
CA SER A 355 14.86 -15.92 -27.71
C SER A 355 14.47 -14.46 -28.02
N VAL A 356 15.18 -13.79 -28.95
CA VAL A 356 14.89 -12.43 -29.43
C VAL A 356 13.45 -12.29 -29.91
N ASN A 357 12.86 -13.35 -30.47
CA ASN A 357 11.47 -13.38 -30.93
C ASN A 357 10.44 -13.08 -29.83
N LYS A 358 10.83 -13.19 -28.55
CA LYS A 358 9.94 -12.88 -27.42
C LYS A 358 9.91 -11.40 -27.04
N ILE A 359 10.90 -10.61 -27.48
CA ILE A 359 11.04 -9.20 -27.11
C ILE A 359 9.81 -8.36 -27.49
N PRO A 360 9.27 -8.43 -28.73
CA PRO A 360 8.14 -7.57 -29.12
C PRO A 360 6.89 -7.83 -28.27
N LYS A 361 6.57 -9.11 -28.02
CA LYS A 361 5.46 -9.49 -27.15
C LYS A 361 5.67 -8.96 -25.73
N PHE A 362 6.88 -9.09 -25.20
CA PHE A 362 7.22 -8.64 -23.85
C PHE A 362 7.06 -7.12 -23.69
N ILE A 363 7.53 -6.33 -24.67
CA ILE A 363 7.36 -4.87 -24.68
C ILE A 363 5.88 -4.50 -24.69
N ALA A 364 5.07 -5.15 -25.53
CA ALA A 364 3.65 -4.87 -25.64
C ALA A 364 2.88 -5.25 -24.36
N GLU A 365 3.20 -6.41 -23.78
CA GLU A 365 2.57 -6.95 -22.58
C GLU A 365 2.83 -6.06 -21.35
N PHE A 366 4.08 -5.62 -21.17
CA PHE A 366 4.50 -4.81 -20.02
C PHE A 366 4.54 -3.30 -20.29
N LYS A 367 4.16 -2.86 -21.49
CA LYS A 367 4.16 -1.45 -21.93
C LYS A 367 5.49 -0.73 -21.66
N LEU A 368 6.59 -1.36 -22.03
CA LEU A 368 7.94 -0.85 -21.71
C LEU A 368 8.27 0.43 -22.47
N ASN A 369 8.78 1.43 -21.75
CA ASN A 369 9.35 2.62 -22.39
C ASN A 369 10.74 2.32 -22.96
N MET A 370 10.80 2.06 -24.27
CA MET A 370 12.06 1.77 -24.96
C MET A 370 12.85 3.02 -25.35
N THR A 371 12.29 4.23 -25.18
CA THR A 371 12.98 5.48 -25.53
C THR A 371 14.18 5.77 -24.62
N GLU A 372 14.16 5.24 -23.40
CA GLU A 372 15.22 5.38 -22.39
C GLU A 372 16.35 4.36 -22.56
N ALA A 373 16.14 3.30 -23.33
CA ALA A 373 17.15 2.27 -23.56
C ALA A 373 18.33 2.83 -24.36
N LYS A 374 19.56 2.48 -23.96
CA LYS A 374 20.79 2.87 -24.66
C LYS A 374 20.80 2.38 -26.11
N LEU A 375 20.33 1.14 -26.30
CA LEU A 375 20.10 0.55 -27.62
C LEU A 375 18.63 0.73 -27.98
N VAL A 376 18.36 1.74 -28.81
CA VAL A 376 17.01 2.06 -29.29
C VAL A 376 16.56 1.03 -30.30
N VAL A 377 15.27 0.66 -30.25
CA VAL A 377 14.65 -0.16 -31.28
C VAL A 377 13.60 0.66 -32.01
N ASP A 378 13.84 0.98 -33.27
CA ASP A 378 12.89 1.67 -34.13
C ASP A 378 12.13 0.64 -34.98
N GLU A 379 10.88 0.30 -34.63
CA GLU A 379 9.85 -0.38 -35.47
C GLU A 379 10.23 -1.69 -36.22
N PRO A 380 9.30 -2.67 -36.29
CA PRO A 380 9.41 -4.08 -35.86
C PRO A 380 10.55 -4.98 -36.38
N GLU A 381 11.37 -4.56 -37.35
CA GLU A 381 12.43 -5.39 -37.97
C GLU A 381 13.87 -5.29 -37.37
N PRO A 382 14.27 -4.33 -36.50
CA PRO A 382 15.64 -4.27 -35.97
C PRO A 382 15.88 -4.98 -34.64
N PHE A 383 14.92 -5.69 -34.03
CA PHE A 383 15.20 -6.39 -32.75
C PHE A 383 16.35 -7.40 -32.87
N HIS A 384 16.45 -8.10 -34.00
CA HIS A 384 17.53 -9.04 -34.31
C HIS A 384 18.88 -8.36 -34.60
N SER A 385 18.87 -7.11 -35.07
CA SER A 385 20.10 -6.34 -35.30
C SER A 385 20.55 -5.59 -34.03
N THR A 386 19.64 -5.28 -33.11
CA THR A 386 19.93 -4.54 -31.86
C THR A 386 20.31 -5.45 -30.70
N TYR A 387 19.56 -6.54 -30.47
CA TYR A 387 19.80 -7.48 -29.37
C TYR A 387 20.10 -8.89 -29.89
N LYS A 388 21.18 -9.49 -29.37
CA LYS A 388 21.63 -10.85 -29.71
C LYS A 388 20.82 -11.92 -28.99
N THR A 389 20.34 -11.64 -27.78
CA THR A 389 19.58 -12.56 -26.93
C THR A 389 18.50 -11.79 -26.17
N PHE A 390 17.49 -12.50 -25.69
CA PHE A 390 16.47 -11.90 -24.81
C PHE A 390 17.09 -11.41 -23.50
N ASN A 391 18.08 -12.13 -22.94
CA ASN A 391 18.76 -11.68 -21.74
C ASN A 391 19.51 -10.37 -21.95
N GLN A 392 20.14 -10.15 -23.11
CA GLN A 392 20.76 -8.86 -23.43
C GLN A 392 19.73 -7.70 -23.42
N PHE A 393 18.51 -7.97 -23.87
CA PHE A 393 17.41 -7.02 -23.81
C PHE A 393 16.87 -6.83 -22.37
N PHE A 394 16.74 -7.92 -21.61
CA PHE A 394 16.24 -7.88 -20.24
C PHE A 394 17.18 -7.08 -19.33
N SER A 395 18.49 -7.32 -19.46
CA SER A 395 19.56 -6.57 -18.79
C SER A 395 20.07 -5.39 -19.63
N ARG A 396 19.20 -4.77 -20.44
CA ARG A 396 19.55 -3.59 -21.27
C ARG A 396 20.13 -2.47 -20.42
N GLU A 397 21.06 -1.72 -20.99
CA GLU A 397 21.53 -0.46 -20.41
C GLU A 397 20.58 0.68 -20.75
N LEU A 398 20.49 1.68 -19.87
CA LEU A 398 19.76 2.91 -20.13
C LEU A 398 20.71 4.01 -20.66
N LYS A 399 20.14 5.02 -21.32
CA LYS A 399 20.87 6.21 -21.75
C LYS A 399 21.43 6.96 -20.53
N ALA A 400 22.58 7.61 -20.70
CA ALA A 400 23.10 8.51 -19.68
C ALA A 400 22.07 9.60 -19.35
N GLY A 401 21.83 9.85 -18.07
CA GLY A 401 20.82 10.80 -17.60
C GLY A 401 19.38 10.26 -17.55
N ALA A 402 19.10 9.03 -17.99
CA ALA A 402 17.75 8.43 -17.85
C ALA A 402 17.38 8.16 -16.39
N ARG A 403 18.37 7.99 -15.52
CA ARG A 403 18.23 7.82 -14.07
C ARG A 403 19.19 8.78 -13.37
N PRO A 404 18.81 10.06 -13.18
CA PRO A 404 19.63 11.00 -12.44
C PRO A 404 19.74 10.56 -10.97
N ILE A 405 20.95 10.58 -10.42
CA ILE A 405 21.19 10.26 -9.01
C ILE A 405 20.84 11.48 -8.17
N ASP A 406 20.02 11.29 -7.13
CA ASP A 406 19.67 12.37 -6.21
C ASP A 406 20.88 12.84 -5.40
N SER A 407 21.05 14.17 -5.36
CA SER A 407 22.12 14.84 -4.62
C SER A 407 23.49 14.17 -4.85
N PRO A 408 23.99 14.07 -6.09
CA PRO A 408 25.09 13.17 -6.45
C PRO A 408 26.39 13.48 -5.68
N ASP A 409 26.59 14.74 -5.30
CA ASP A 409 27.77 15.22 -4.57
C ASP A 409 27.63 15.12 -3.03
N ASP A 410 26.44 14.78 -2.51
CA ASP A 410 26.19 14.63 -1.08
C ASP A 410 26.35 13.16 -0.64
N PRO A 411 27.42 12.80 0.09
CA PRO A 411 27.65 11.42 0.50
C PRO A 411 26.66 10.93 1.58
N HIS A 412 25.92 11.83 2.24
CA HIS A 412 24.96 11.47 3.30
C HIS A 412 23.60 11.04 2.74
N VAL A 413 23.32 11.24 1.45
CA VAL A 413 22.02 10.85 0.87
C VAL A 413 22.05 9.40 0.39
N LEU A 414 21.13 8.59 0.91
CA LEU A 414 20.87 7.21 0.51
C LEU A 414 19.93 7.20 -0.70
N VAL A 415 20.27 6.43 -1.73
CA VAL A 415 19.46 6.32 -2.96
C VAL A 415 18.96 4.90 -3.22
N SER A 416 17.89 4.79 -4.00
CA SER A 416 17.36 3.51 -4.45
C SER A 416 18.37 2.79 -5.35
N ALA A 417 18.63 1.52 -5.05
CA ALA A 417 19.55 0.68 -5.81
C ALA A 417 18.97 0.20 -7.16
N ALA A 418 17.66 0.29 -7.38
CA ALA A 418 17.01 -0.26 -8.56
C ALA A 418 15.69 0.47 -8.89
N ASP A 419 15.24 0.32 -10.14
CA ASP A 419 13.83 0.54 -10.48
C ASP A 419 13.03 -0.59 -9.84
N CYS A 420 12.18 -0.28 -8.86
CA CYS A 420 11.60 -1.32 -8.03
C CYS A 420 10.32 -0.90 -7.30
N ARG A 421 9.66 -1.91 -6.76
CA ARG A 421 8.70 -1.81 -5.66
C ARG A 421 9.45 -1.94 -4.34
N LEU A 422 9.54 -0.84 -3.62
CA LEU A 422 10.35 -0.66 -2.43
C LEU A 422 9.51 -0.91 -1.17
N THR A 423 10.09 -1.64 -0.21
CA THR A 423 9.63 -1.68 1.19
C THR A 423 10.80 -1.43 2.12
N ILE A 424 10.56 -0.70 3.20
CA ILE A 424 11.56 -0.34 4.20
C ILE A 424 11.06 -0.73 5.57
N PHE A 425 11.87 -1.48 6.30
CA PHE A 425 11.60 -1.92 7.66
C PHE A 425 12.67 -1.35 8.60
N PRO A 426 12.28 -0.50 9.57
CA PRO A 426 13.22 0.05 10.55
C PRO A 426 13.96 -1.04 11.35
N THR A 427 13.29 -2.17 11.59
CA THR A 427 13.88 -3.35 12.22
C THR A 427 13.55 -4.64 11.47
N PHE A 428 14.33 -5.71 11.74
CA PHE A 428 14.00 -7.05 11.25
C PHE A 428 12.69 -7.61 11.83
N SER A 429 12.29 -7.21 13.04
CA SER A 429 10.99 -7.60 13.62
C SER A 429 9.85 -7.01 12.80
N ASP A 430 9.94 -5.72 12.45
CA ASP A 430 8.95 -5.07 11.59
C ASP A 430 8.82 -5.81 10.25
N ALA A 431 9.94 -6.28 9.70
CA ALA A 431 9.93 -7.04 8.46
C ALA A 431 9.14 -8.35 8.58
N THR A 432 9.31 -9.11 9.66
CA THR A 432 8.56 -10.37 9.89
C THR A 432 7.10 -10.12 10.26
N ASP A 433 6.84 -9.07 11.03
CA ASP A 433 5.51 -8.72 11.53
C ASP A 433 4.64 -8.13 10.42
N LEU A 434 5.23 -7.39 9.47
CA LEU A 434 4.49 -6.75 8.40
C LEU A 434 4.44 -7.57 7.11
N TRP A 435 5.56 -8.11 6.63
CA TRP A 435 5.66 -8.54 5.23
C TRP A 435 6.24 -9.95 5.03
N ILE A 436 7.39 -10.23 5.63
CA ILE A 436 8.18 -11.43 5.38
C ILE A 436 7.72 -12.55 6.31
N LYS A 437 6.79 -13.39 5.85
CA LYS A 437 6.14 -14.43 6.68
C LYS A 437 6.88 -15.77 6.73
N GLY A 438 8.10 -15.83 6.20
CA GLY A 438 8.97 -17.00 6.28
C GLY A 438 9.30 -17.39 7.72
N ARG A 439 9.26 -18.68 8.05
CA ARG A 439 9.40 -19.19 9.42
C ARG A 439 10.80 -19.02 10.02
N HIS A 440 11.83 -18.89 9.19
CA HIS A 440 13.24 -18.84 9.62
C HIS A 440 13.98 -17.60 9.07
N PHE A 441 13.23 -16.55 8.76
CA PHE A 441 13.81 -15.29 8.32
C PHE A 441 14.57 -14.61 9.47
N SER A 442 15.87 -14.40 9.28
CA SER A 442 16.74 -13.71 10.23
C SER A 442 17.93 -13.07 9.49
N VAL A 443 18.62 -12.13 10.15
CA VAL A 443 19.86 -11.55 9.59
C VAL A 443 20.90 -12.63 9.32
N SER A 444 21.10 -13.56 10.26
CA SER A 444 22.08 -14.64 10.13
C SER A 444 21.75 -15.57 8.95
N SER A 445 20.48 -15.94 8.78
CA SER A 445 20.08 -16.77 7.65
C SER A 445 20.16 -15.99 6.34
N LEU A 446 19.86 -14.69 6.32
CA LEU A 446 19.99 -13.85 5.12
C LEU A 446 21.44 -13.70 4.68
N LEU A 447 22.36 -13.39 5.60
CA LEU A 447 23.77 -13.15 5.28
C LEU A 447 24.60 -14.44 5.14
N GLY A 448 24.09 -15.57 5.65
CA GLY A 448 24.81 -16.84 5.67
C GLY A 448 26.02 -16.84 6.60
N SER A 449 26.07 -15.92 7.57
CA SER A 449 27.19 -15.71 8.48
C SER A 449 26.70 -15.09 9.79
N ALA A 450 26.93 -15.79 10.90
CA ALA A 450 26.58 -15.29 12.23
C ALA A 450 27.48 -14.12 12.66
N GLU A 451 28.75 -14.12 12.23
CA GLU A 451 29.70 -13.04 12.51
C GLU A 451 29.26 -11.74 11.83
N ASP A 452 28.91 -11.80 10.54
CA ASP A 452 28.43 -10.61 9.83
C ASP A 452 27.08 -10.15 10.39
N ALA A 453 26.20 -11.08 10.74
CA ALA A 453 24.89 -10.77 11.29
C ALA A 453 24.96 -9.99 12.61
N ALA A 454 25.97 -10.26 13.45
CA ALA A 454 26.19 -9.51 14.69
C ALA A 454 26.44 -8.00 14.45
N LEU A 455 26.95 -7.62 13.27
CA LEU A 455 27.17 -6.21 12.90
C LEU A 455 25.88 -5.44 12.65
N PHE A 456 24.78 -6.15 12.39
CA PHE A 456 23.48 -5.60 11.99
C PHE A 456 22.39 -5.88 13.02
N ASP A 457 22.76 -6.23 14.26
CA ASP A 457 21.78 -6.43 15.33
C ASP A 457 20.98 -5.14 15.59
N GLY A 458 19.65 -5.27 15.65
CA GLY A 458 18.72 -4.14 15.69
C GLY A 458 18.78 -3.21 14.47
N GLY A 459 19.40 -3.65 13.37
CA GLY A 459 19.52 -2.90 12.13
C GLY A 459 18.25 -2.88 11.29
N SER A 460 18.28 -2.09 10.23
CA SER A 460 17.16 -1.89 9.31
C SER A 460 17.34 -2.65 8.00
N LEU A 461 16.21 -2.91 7.33
CA LEU A 461 16.13 -3.71 6.11
C LEU A 461 15.41 -2.93 5.00
N VAL A 462 16.02 -2.85 3.82
CA VAL A 462 15.41 -2.28 2.62
C VAL A 462 15.31 -3.36 1.55
N VAL A 463 14.10 -3.59 1.04
CA VAL A 463 13.83 -4.60 0.00
C VAL A 463 13.43 -3.90 -1.30
N PHE A 464 14.25 -4.09 -2.33
CA PHE A 464 14.02 -3.58 -3.68
C PHE A 464 13.51 -4.73 -4.55
N ARG A 465 12.20 -4.85 -4.76
CA ARG A 465 11.62 -5.90 -5.60
C ARG A 465 11.49 -5.42 -7.05
N LEU A 466 12.19 -6.09 -7.96
CA LEU A 466 12.15 -5.79 -9.39
C LEU A 466 11.12 -6.70 -10.07
N ALA A 467 10.03 -6.11 -10.55
CA ALA A 467 9.05 -6.79 -11.39
C ALA A 467 9.57 -6.91 -12.84
N PRO A 468 9.04 -7.84 -13.65
CA PRO A 468 9.55 -8.08 -15.01
C PRO A 468 9.58 -6.84 -15.93
N GLN A 469 8.72 -5.84 -15.66
CA GLN A 469 8.70 -4.61 -16.45
C GLN A 469 9.81 -3.61 -16.12
N ASP A 470 10.55 -3.82 -15.03
CA ASP A 470 11.50 -2.85 -14.52
C ASP A 470 12.85 -2.90 -15.28
N TYR A 471 13.73 -1.97 -14.94
CA TYR A 471 15.14 -2.02 -15.33
C TYR A 471 15.89 -2.97 -14.38
N HIS A 472 16.42 -4.08 -14.92
CA HIS A 472 16.96 -5.19 -14.12
C HIS A 472 18.46 -5.12 -13.82
N ARG A 473 19.07 -3.93 -13.92
CA ARG A 473 20.39 -3.69 -13.35
C ARG A 473 20.25 -2.98 -12.01
N PHE A 474 21.09 -3.34 -11.07
CA PHE A 474 21.10 -2.81 -9.72
C PHE A 474 22.44 -2.13 -9.43
N HIS A 475 22.34 -1.08 -8.63
CA HIS A 475 23.37 -0.08 -8.40
C HIS A 475 23.68 0.02 -6.91
N PHE A 476 24.80 0.66 -6.58
CA PHE A 476 25.15 0.91 -5.19
C PHE A 476 24.25 1.99 -4.59
N PRO A 477 23.57 1.71 -3.46
CA PRO A 477 22.72 2.70 -2.81
C PRO A 477 23.53 3.74 -2.01
N VAL A 478 24.78 3.41 -1.67
CA VAL A 478 25.73 4.22 -0.89
C VAL A 478 27.12 4.17 -1.51
N SER A 479 27.93 5.19 -1.23
CA SER A 479 29.36 5.19 -1.56
C SER A 479 30.15 4.39 -0.52
N GLY A 480 31.24 3.73 -0.94
CA GLY A 480 32.09 2.98 -0.01
C GLY A 480 33.10 2.06 -0.71
N THR A 481 33.70 1.15 0.05
CA THR A 481 34.61 0.11 -0.47
C THR A 481 33.88 -1.23 -0.50
N LEU A 482 33.82 -1.86 -1.68
CA LEU A 482 33.14 -3.15 -1.86
C LEU A 482 34.00 -4.30 -1.31
N GLY A 483 33.46 -5.08 -0.38
CA GLY A 483 34.04 -6.36 0.07
C GLY A 483 33.81 -7.49 -0.93
N SER A 484 34.48 -8.63 -0.72
CA SER A 484 34.33 -9.81 -1.59
C SER A 484 32.91 -10.40 -1.53
N PRO A 485 32.18 -10.46 -2.65
CA PRO A 485 30.87 -11.09 -2.69
C PRO A 485 30.97 -12.61 -2.45
N ARG A 486 30.03 -13.14 -1.67
CA ARG A 486 29.86 -14.57 -1.41
C ARG A 486 28.60 -15.06 -2.10
N ASP A 487 28.75 -16.08 -2.95
CA ASP A 487 27.62 -16.76 -3.56
C ASP A 487 27.08 -17.83 -2.61
N LEU A 488 25.84 -17.64 -2.16
CA LEU A 488 25.10 -18.59 -1.35
C LEU A 488 24.15 -19.34 -2.27
N GLY A 489 24.39 -20.65 -2.42
CA GLY A 489 23.49 -21.54 -3.13
C GLY A 489 22.10 -21.58 -2.51
N GLY A 490 21.10 -22.06 -3.24
CA GLY A 490 19.75 -22.10 -2.72
C GLY A 490 18.71 -22.54 -3.74
N LYS A 491 17.45 -22.28 -3.38
CA LYS A 491 16.25 -22.52 -4.18
C LYS A 491 15.94 -21.30 -5.06
N TYR A 492 14.80 -21.37 -5.75
CA TYR A 492 14.32 -20.34 -6.67
C TYR A 492 12.81 -20.13 -6.47
N TYR A 493 12.38 -19.85 -5.24
CA TYR A 493 11.02 -19.41 -4.96
C TYR A 493 10.73 -18.06 -5.60
N ALA A 494 9.46 -17.79 -5.91
CA ALA A 494 9.07 -16.51 -6.49
C ALA A 494 9.09 -15.42 -5.42
N VAL A 495 9.59 -14.24 -5.78
CA VAL A 495 9.64 -13.06 -4.90
C VAL A 495 8.36 -12.22 -4.96
N ASN A 496 7.32 -12.71 -5.64
CA ASN A 496 6.04 -12.04 -5.71
C ASN A 496 5.41 -11.98 -4.29
N PRO A 497 4.74 -10.87 -3.89
CA PRO A 497 4.09 -10.74 -2.58
C PRO A 497 3.14 -11.90 -2.22
N VAL A 498 2.49 -12.51 -3.22
CA VAL A 498 1.65 -13.72 -3.06
C VAL A 498 2.41 -14.88 -2.40
N VAL A 499 3.74 -14.93 -2.55
CA VAL A 499 4.65 -15.96 -2.04
C VAL A 499 5.46 -15.48 -0.84
N VAL A 500 5.96 -14.24 -0.85
CA VAL A 500 6.71 -13.65 0.28
C VAL A 500 5.88 -13.63 1.56
N ASN A 501 4.56 -13.45 1.41
CA ASN A 501 3.61 -13.41 2.52
C ASN A 501 3.08 -14.81 2.88
N THR A 502 3.86 -15.85 2.59
CA THR A 502 3.58 -17.24 3.00
C THR A 502 4.69 -17.73 3.92
N GLU A 503 4.53 -18.94 4.46
CA GLU A 503 5.54 -19.57 5.33
C GLU A 503 6.86 -19.92 4.61
N CYS A 504 6.96 -19.69 3.29
CA CYS A 504 8.17 -19.93 2.51
C CYS A 504 9.24 -18.88 2.84
N ASP A 505 10.43 -19.36 3.18
CA ASP A 505 11.62 -18.55 3.45
C ASP A 505 12.26 -18.02 2.15
N VAL A 506 11.54 -17.17 1.41
CA VAL A 506 11.90 -16.73 0.04
C VAL A 506 13.29 -16.10 -0.03
N PHE A 507 13.61 -15.14 0.84
CA PHE A 507 14.87 -14.39 0.74
C PHE A 507 16.09 -15.13 1.29
N THR A 508 15.88 -16.10 2.18
CA THR A 508 16.96 -16.80 2.91
C THR A 508 17.23 -18.20 2.36
N GLU A 509 16.24 -18.85 1.73
CA GLU A 509 16.45 -20.11 1.02
C GLU A 509 16.81 -19.92 -0.46
N ASN A 510 16.47 -18.79 -1.09
CA ASN A 510 16.84 -18.57 -2.47
C ASN A 510 18.35 -18.38 -2.65
N ARG A 511 18.84 -18.80 -3.82
CA ARG A 511 20.21 -18.52 -4.26
C ARG A 511 20.42 -17.00 -4.28
N ARG A 512 21.50 -16.54 -3.67
CA ARG A 512 21.78 -15.11 -3.51
C ARG A 512 23.28 -14.84 -3.41
N SER A 513 23.67 -13.62 -3.77
CA SER A 513 25.02 -13.10 -3.58
C SER A 513 25.02 -12.06 -2.46
N VAL A 514 25.92 -12.18 -1.49
CA VAL A 514 26.04 -11.28 -0.33
C VAL A 514 27.39 -10.59 -0.37
N ALA A 515 27.42 -9.26 -0.32
CA ALA A 515 28.65 -8.49 -0.13
C ALA A 515 28.45 -7.43 0.96
N LEU A 516 29.54 -7.07 1.64
CA LEU A 516 29.56 -5.93 2.55
C LEU A 516 30.17 -4.72 1.83
N ILE A 517 29.63 -3.54 2.10
CA ILE A 517 30.15 -2.26 1.64
C ILE A 517 30.62 -1.51 2.88
N ASP A 518 31.86 -1.06 2.87
CA ASP A 518 32.42 -0.21 3.92
C ASP A 518 32.16 1.26 3.55
N SER A 519 31.12 1.85 4.13
CA SER A 519 30.71 3.23 3.86
C SER A 519 31.12 4.13 5.02
N GLU A 520 31.73 5.27 4.69
CA GLU A 520 32.11 6.28 5.69
C GLU A 520 30.87 6.80 6.44
N GLU A 521 29.83 7.20 5.69
CA GLU A 521 28.62 7.79 6.25
C GLU A 521 27.66 6.76 6.83
N PHE A 522 27.54 5.59 6.19
CA PHE A 522 26.55 4.59 6.57
C PHE A 522 27.10 3.43 7.40
N GLY A 523 28.43 3.36 7.59
CA GLY A 523 29.09 2.25 8.27
C GLY A 523 29.14 1.01 7.38
N LYS A 524 29.09 -0.17 7.98
CA LYS A 524 28.99 -1.43 7.22
C LYS A 524 27.57 -1.57 6.67
N VAL A 525 27.43 -1.78 5.37
CA VAL A 525 26.15 -2.04 4.70
C VAL A 525 26.21 -3.40 4.02
N ALA A 526 25.32 -4.33 4.35
CA ALA A 526 25.23 -5.58 3.60
C ALA A 526 24.31 -5.39 2.40
N PHE A 527 24.79 -5.77 1.22
CA PHE A 527 24.01 -5.78 -0.01
C PHE A 527 23.84 -7.22 -0.50
N VAL A 528 22.59 -7.62 -0.68
CA VAL A 528 22.20 -8.99 -1.04
C VAL A 528 21.42 -8.97 -2.34
N ALA A 529 21.94 -9.62 -3.38
CA ALA A 529 21.22 -9.84 -4.62
C ALA A 529 20.57 -11.24 -4.58
N VAL A 530 19.25 -11.32 -4.62
CA VAL A 530 18.47 -12.56 -4.50
C VAL A 530 17.87 -12.94 -5.85
N GLY A 531 18.20 -14.14 -6.34
CA GLY A 531 17.56 -14.71 -7.52
C GLY A 531 16.21 -15.33 -7.16
N ALA A 532 15.26 -15.36 -8.10
CA ALA A 532 13.96 -16.00 -7.91
C ALA A 532 13.61 -16.95 -9.06
N THR A 533 12.40 -17.49 -9.06
CA THR A 533 11.91 -18.33 -10.16
C THR A 533 12.13 -17.67 -11.51
N LEU A 534 12.59 -18.46 -12.48
CA LEU A 534 12.98 -18.06 -13.83
C LEU A 534 14.27 -17.22 -13.93
N VAL A 535 14.85 -16.68 -12.85
CA VAL A 535 16.10 -15.90 -12.90
C VAL A 535 17.26 -16.74 -13.37
N GLY A 536 17.71 -16.44 -14.58
CA GLY A 536 18.77 -17.18 -15.25
C GLY A 536 20.14 -17.06 -14.58
N SER A 537 20.47 -15.92 -13.96
CA SER A 537 21.76 -15.65 -13.31
C SER A 537 21.79 -14.31 -12.57
N ILE A 538 22.62 -14.21 -11.53
CA ILE A 538 23.06 -12.95 -10.91
C ILE A 538 24.45 -12.66 -11.47
N VAL A 539 24.61 -11.54 -12.19
CA VAL A 539 25.89 -11.14 -12.78
C VAL A 539 26.40 -9.90 -12.08
N LEU A 540 27.58 -9.98 -11.47
CA LEU A 540 28.24 -8.86 -10.81
C LEU A 540 29.22 -8.22 -11.79
N THR A 541 29.17 -6.90 -11.92
CA THR A 541 30.03 -6.13 -12.83
C THR A 541 31.11 -5.34 -12.08
N ALA A 542 30.86 -4.98 -10.82
CA ALA A 542 31.86 -4.34 -9.95
C ALA A 542 32.91 -5.35 -9.43
N GLN A 543 34.12 -4.85 -9.19
CA GLN A 543 35.25 -5.67 -8.71
C GLN A 543 35.40 -5.58 -7.20
N PRO A 544 35.63 -6.70 -6.48
CA PRO A 544 35.94 -6.66 -5.06
C PRO A 544 37.14 -5.76 -4.75
N GLY A 545 37.06 -5.01 -3.66
CA GLY A 545 38.08 -4.07 -3.20
C GLY A 545 38.05 -2.70 -3.89
N SER A 546 37.19 -2.48 -4.88
CA SER A 546 37.06 -1.15 -5.50
C SER A 546 36.32 -0.16 -4.60
N THR A 547 36.75 1.09 -4.62
CA THR A 547 35.95 2.22 -4.15
C THR A 547 34.84 2.50 -5.17
N VAL A 548 33.59 2.54 -4.70
CA VAL A 548 32.38 2.75 -5.50
C VAL A 548 31.63 3.97 -4.99
N ARG A 549 30.95 4.67 -5.90
CA ARG A 549 30.06 5.79 -5.58
C ARG A 549 28.61 5.32 -5.59
N LYS A 550 27.76 5.98 -4.81
CA LYS A 550 26.31 5.80 -4.90
C LYS A 550 25.86 6.03 -6.36
N GLY A 551 25.00 5.14 -6.86
CA GLY A 551 24.55 5.13 -8.25
C GLY A 551 25.47 4.39 -9.24
N ASP A 552 26.70 4.02 -8.86
CA ASP A 552 27.54 3.16 -9.72
C ASP A 552 26.87 1.78 -9.91
N GLU A 553 27.06 1.16 -11.07
CA GLU A 553 26.51 -0.17 -11.34
C GLU A 553 27.21 -1.22 -10.49
N TYR A 554 26.42 -2.07 -9.81
CA TYR A 554 26.94 -3.22 -9.09
C TYR A 554 26.79 -4.50 -9.91
N GLY A 555 25.64 -4.68 -10.57
CA GLY A 555 25.38 -5.86 -11.37
C GLY A 555 23.99 -5.86 -11.98
N TYR A 556 23.59 -7.01 -12.50
CA TYR A 556 22.27 -7.18 -13.11
C TYR A 556 21.74 -8.61 -12.98
N PHE A 557 20.43 -8.74 -13.14
CA PHE A 557 19.76 -10.03 -13.25
C PHE A 557 19.49 -10.37 -14.72
N ALA A 558 19.78 -11.61 -15.10
CA ALA A 558 19.23 -12.19 -16.32
C ALA A 558 17.74 -12.55 -16.10
N TYR A 559 16.98 -12.75 -17.19
CA TYR A 559 15.51 -12.88 -17.18
C TYR A 559 14.96 -13.66 -15.99
N GLY A 560 13.98 -13.09 -15.27
CA GLY A 560 13.23 -13.69 -14.16
C GLY A 560 12.83 -12.66 -13.08
N GLY A 561 12.09 -13.08 -12.04
CA GLY A 561 11.74 -12.19 -10.92
C GLY A 561 12.93 -11.96 -9.99
N SER A 562 13.23 -10.75 -9.56
CA SER A 562 14.46 -10.49 -8.80
C SER A 562 14.25 -9.54 -7.63
N THR A 563 15.14 -9.60 -6.66
CA THR A 563 15.10 -8.73 -5.49
C THR A 563 16.51 -8.42 -5.06
N THR A 564 16.79 -7.15 -4.74
CA THR A 564 17.97 -6.81 -3.95
C THR A 564 17.53 -6.37 -2.56
N ILE A 565 18.42 -6.56 -1.59
CA ILE A 565 18.18 -6.21 -0.20
C ILE A 565 19.40 -5.46 0.32
N ALA A 566 19.19 -4.33 0.98
CA ALA A 566 20.22 -3.63 1.72
C ALA A 566 19.92 -3.72 3.22
N VAL A 567 20.93 -4.07 4.02
CA VAL A 567 20.86 -4.11 5.48
C VAL A 567 21.81 -3.07 6.04
N PHE A 568 21.32 -2.25 6.96
CA PHE A 568 22.09 -1.20 7.60
C PHE A 568 22.20 -1.46 9.10
N GLN A 569 23.31 -1.03 9.69
CA GLN A 569 23.48 -1.11 11.14
C GLN A 569 22.48 -0.20 11.85
N LYS A 570 22.14 -0.55 13.09
CA LYS A 570 21.24 0.24 13.92
C LYS A 570 21.72 1.70 14.02
N GLY A 571 20.79 2.64 13.86
CA GLY A 571 21.06 4.06 14.03
C GLY A 571 21.92 4.71 12.95
N ARG A 572 22.19 4.04 11.81
CA ARG A 572 23.02 4.63 10.72
C ARG A 572 22.20 5.30 9.62
N VAL A 573 20.90 5.04 9.53
CA VAL A 573 20.04 5.58 8.46
C VAL A 573 18.76 6.13 9.05
N LYS A 574 18.34 7.28 8.53
CA LYS A 574 17.00 7.83 8.68
C LYS A 574 16.32 7.75 7.33
N PHE A 575 15.29 6.91 7.23
CA PHE A 575 14.52 6.75 5.99
C PHE A 575 13.51 7.86 5.81
N ASP A 576 13.12 8.11 4.56
CA ASP A 576 12.08 9.07 4.25
C ASP A 576 10.71 8.56 4.76
N GLU A 577 9.98 9.42 5.48
CA GLU A 577 8.79 9.04 6.23
C GLU A 577 7.61 8.59 5.35
N ASP A 578 7.53 9.10 4.11
CA ASP A 578 6.48 8.75 3.15
C ASP A 578 6.57 7.28 2.70
N ILE A 579 7.79 6.75 2.53
CA ILE A 579 8.02 5.33 2.21
C ILE A 579 7.69 4.45 3.42
N LEU A 580 8.09 4.88 4.63
CA LEU A 580 7.77 4.17 5.88
C LEU A 580 6.25 4.10 6.09
N ALA A 581 5.55 5.22 5.90
CA ALA A 581 4.09 5.28 6.00
C ALA A 581 3.40 4.33 5.00
N THR A 582 3.95 4.20 3.79
CA THR A 582 3.43 3.27 2.78
C THR A 582 3.68 1.82 3.17
N THR A 583 4.89 1.51 3.68
CA THR A 583 5.24 0.15 4.13
C THR A 583 4.38 -0.28 5.32
N ARG A 584 4.10 0.62 6.28
CA ARG A 584 3.19 0.37 7.42
C ARG A 584 1.74 0.11 7.00
N LYS A 585 1.34 0.57 5.81
CA LYS A 585 0.05 0.24 5.18
C LYS A 585 0.08 -1.08 4.39
N TYR A 586 1.13 -1.89 4.55
CA TYR A 586 1.32 -3.15 3.81
C TYR A 586 1.27 -2.93 2.29
N MET A 587 1.89 -1.84 1.83
CA MET A 587 2.02 -1.53 0.41
C MET A 587 3.47 -1.25 0.03
N GLU A 588 3.77 -1.51 -1.23
CA GLU A 588 5.07 -1.16 -1.80
C GLU A 588 5.03 0.23 -2.43
N THR A 589 6.19 0.89 -2.41
CA THR A 589 6.39 2.19 -3.05
C THR A 589 7.16 2.01 -4.36
N LEU A 590 6.59 2.38 -5.50
CA LEU A 590 7.27 2.37 -6.78
C LEU A 590 8.24 3.56 -6.84
N VAL A 591 9.53 3.24 -6.98
CA VAL A 591 10.64 4.20 -7.09
C VAL A 591 11.57 3.82 -8.23
N GLN A 592 12.31 4.79 -8.73
CA GLN A 592 13.35 4.57 -9.74
C GLN A 592 14.73 4.48 -9.08
N MET A 593 15.66 3.80 -9.76
CA MET A 593 17.08 3.79 -9.39
C MET A 593 17.58 5.23 -9.31
N GLY A 594 18.32 5.54 -8.23
CA GLY A 594 18.90 6.85 -8.01
C GLY A 594 18.02 7.84 -7.25
N ASN A 595 16.72 7.59 -7.05
CA ASN A 595 15.88 8.44 -6.19
C ASN A 595 16.36 8.36 -4.74
N ARG A 596 16.38 9.49 -4.01
CA ARG A 596 16.62 9.51 -2.56
C ARG A 596 15.62 8.61 -1.85
N ILE A 597 16.03 7.87 -0.83
CA ILE A 597 15.12 7.06 0.02
C ILE A 597 15.40 7.26 1.52
N GLY A 598 16.39 8.07 1.85
CA GLY A 598 16.79 8.37 3.22
C GLY A 598 18.11 9.14 3.26
N GLU A 599 18.62 9.32 4.46
CA GLU A 599 19.89 9.99 4.74
C GLU A 599 20.65 9.28 5.86
N ALA A 600 21.96 9.50 5.92
CA ALA A 600 22.82 9.01 6.99
C ALA A 600 22.44 9.71 8.30
N MET A 601 22.40 8.94 9.37
CA MET A 601 22.27 9.50 10.71
C MET A 601 23.64 9.97 11.21
N PRO A 602 23.70 11.07 11.99
CA PRO A 602 24.94 11.50 12.63
C PRO A 602 25.52 10.36 13.47
N ALA A 603 26.84 10.23 13.50
CA ALA A 603 27.51 9.15 14.22
C ALA A 603 27.25 9.13 15.75
N ASP A 604 26.69 10.22 16.29
CA ASP A 604 26.44 10.44 17.72
C ASP A 604 24.94 10.37 18.13
N ALA A 605 24.04 9.92 17.23
CA ALA A 605 22.58 9.95 17.43
C ALA A 605 21.98 8.64 17.99
#